data_AF-A0A183G7Y4-F1
#
_entry.id   AF-A0A183G7Y4-F1
#
_cell.length_a   1.000
_cell.length_b   1.000
_cell.length_c   1.000
_cell.angle_alpha   90.00
_cell.angle_beta   90.00
_cell.angle_gamma   90.00
#
_symmetry.space_group_name_H-M   'P 1'
#
loop_
_entity.id
_entity.type
_entity.pdbx_description
1 polymer ?
#
loop_
_entity_poly.entity_id
_entity_poly.type
_entity_poly.pdbx_seq_one_letter_code
_entity_poly.pdbx_strand_id
1 'polypeptide(L)'
;METKMLRWTARVTRMDRIRNDAIRQKFGVAPIADKRREARLRWYGQVLRGKEDSVRKIGLNFEVIGKRSRGRPKQRWADTLHTDMKIAGVHTDQALDRERWRRNTRRADPATKRDKC
;
A
#
# COMPACT_ATOMS: atom_id res chain seq x y z
N MET A 1 -12.84 -6.44 7.76
CA MET A 1 -12.47 -6.77 9.15
C MET A 1 -12.08 -5.53 9.94
N GLU A 2 -11.08 -4.77 9.50
CA GLU A 2 -10.62 -3.49 10.10
C GLU A 2 -11.77 -2.64 10.66
N THR A 3 -12.70 -2.20 9.81
CA THR A 3 -13.80 -1.30 10.20
C THR A 3 -14.83 -1.92 11.14
N LYS A 4 -15.00 -3.25 11.12
CA LYS A 4 -15.92 -3.96 12.01
C LYS A 4 -15.39 -3.92 13.45
N MET A 5 -14.08 -4.13 13.61
CA MET A 5 -13.42 -4.07 14.92
C MET A 5 -13.41 -2.64 15.47
N LEU A 6 -13.04 -1.65 14.65
CA LEU A 6 -13.05 -0.24 15.09
C LEU A 6 -14.44 0.24 15.52
N ARG A 7 -15.49 -0.15 14.78
CA ARG A 7 -16.88 0.14 15.14
C ARG A 7 -17.29 -0.51 16.45
N TRP A 8 -16.93 -1.79 16.64
CA TRP A 8 -17.22 -2.51 17.86
C TRP A 8 -16.56 -1.86 19.08
N THR A 9 -15.27 -1.52 18.99
CA THR A 9 -14.54 -0.81 20.06
C THR A 9 -15.16 0.56 20.35
N ALA A 10 -15.64 1.29 19.33
CA ALA A 10 -16.30 2.58 19.51
C ALA A 10 -17.78 2.48 19.93
N ARG A 11 -18.33 1.26 20.09
CA ARG A 11 -19.77 0.99 20.30
C ARG A 11 -20.67 1.64 19.24
N VAL A 12 -20.16 1.79 18.01
CA VAL A 12 -20.88 2.38 16.87
C VAL A 12 -21.55 1.28 16.07
N THR A 13 -22.85 1.39 15.91
CA THR A 13 -23.70 0.50 15.13
C THR A 13 -23.85 1.00 13.68
N ARG A 14 -24.65 0.29 12.89
CA ARG A 14 -25.02 0.76 11.54
C ARG A 14 -26.05 1.90 11.60
N MET A 15 -26.85 1.98 12.65
CA MET A 15 -27.93 2.97 12.80
C MET A 15 -27.41 4.39 13.03
N ASP A 16 -26.22 4.52 13.60
CA ASP A 16 -25.57 5.81 13.85
C ASP A 16 -25.16 6.54 12.55
N ARG A 17 -25.18 5.85 11.40
CA ARG A 17 -24.85 6.39 10.06
C ARG A 17 -23.49 7.11 9.98
N ILE A 18 -22.59 6.85 10.94
CA ILE A 18 -21.25 7.42 10.98
C ILE A 18 -20.41 6.84 9.83
N ARG A 19 -19.73 7.72 9.09
CA ARG A 19 -18.82 7.34 7.99
C ARG A 19 -17.61 6.60 8.53
N ASN A 20 -17.11 5.64 7.76
CA ASN A 20 -15.93 4.86 8.15
C ASN A 20 -14.68 5.72 8.31
N ASP A 21 -14.57 6.82 7.57
CA ASP A 21 -13.43 7.74 7.66
C ASP A 21 -13.43 8.50 8.99
N ALA A 22 -14.60 8.88 9.50
CA ALA A 22 -14.74 9.48 10.83
C ALA A 22 -14.33 8.49 11.95
N ILE A 23 -14.70 7.22 11.82
CA ILE A 23 -14.28 6.17 12.76
C ILE A 23 -12.76 6.00 12.71
N ARG A 24 -12.17 5.94 11.51
CA ARG A 24 -10.72 5.85 11.33
C ARG A 24 -9.98 7.05 11.91
N GLN A 25 -10.49 8.25 11.67
CA GLN A 25 -9.94 9.49 12.23
C GLN A 25 -9.95 9.47 13.76
N LYS A 26 -11.03 8.99 14.38
CA LYS A 26 -11.14 8.84 15.84
C LYS A 26 -10.05 7.95 16.43
N PHE A 27 -9.67 6.87 15.74
CA PHE A 27 -8.61 5.96 16.17
C PHE A 27 -7.22 6.31 15.61
N GLY A 28 -7.09 7.35 14.79
CA GLY A 28 -5.83 7.69 14.12
C GLY A 28 -5.32 6.60 13.17
N VAL A 29 -6.23 5.81 12.57
CA VAL A 29 -5.90 4.65 11.72
C VAL A 29 -6.04 5.01 10.24
N ALA A 30 -4.97 4.86 9.48
CA ALA A 30 -4.93 5.00 8.04
C ALA A 30 -5.71 3.87 7.34
N PRO A 31 -6.35 4.14 6.20
CA PRO A 31 -7.06 3.12 5.43
C PRO A 31 -6.18 1.91 5.10
N ILE A 32 -6.75 0.70 5.17
CA ILE A 32 -6.04 -0.54 4.82
C ILE A 32 -5.46 -0.53 3.40
N ALA A 33 -6.11 0.18 2.47
CA ALA A 33 -5.62 0.33 1.10
C ALA A 33 -4.25 1.04 1.06
N ASP A 34 -4.07 2.07 1.89
CA ASP A 34 -2.80 2.81 1.99
C ASP A 34 -1.72 1.97 2.67
N LYS A 35 -2.08 1.16 3.67
CA LYS A 35 -1.16 0.19 4.30
C LYS A 35 -0.66 -0.85 3.30
N ARG A 36 -1.57 -1.38 2.48
CA ARG A 36 -1.22 -2.32 1.40
C ARG A 36 -0.33 -1.64 0.37
N ARG A 37 -0.66 -0.42 -0.06
CA ARG A 37 0.16 0.37 -0.99
C ARG A 37 1.58 0.56 -0.46
N GLU A 38 1.72 1.04 0.77
CA GLU A 38 3.02 1.23 1.40
C GLU A 38 3.83 -0.08 1.42
N ALA A 39 3.22 -1.20 1.79
CA ALA A 39 3.90 -2.50 1.80
C ALA A 39 4.41 -2.90 0.40
N ARG A 40 3.59 -2.69 -0.65
CA ARG A 40 3.98 -2.97 -2.04
C ARG A 40 5.14 -2.09 -2.48
N LEU A 41 5.06 -0.78 -2.25
CA LEU A 41 6.12 0.17 -2.62
C LEU A 41 7.41 -0.04 -1.82
N ARG A 42 7.29 -0.42 -0.54
CA ARG A 42 8.44 -0.77 0.31
C ARG A 42 9.16 -2.01 -0.23
N TRP A 43 8.41 -3.05 -0.59
CA TRP A 43 8.97 -4.25 -1.23
C TRP A 43 9.61 -3.90 -2.57
N TYR A 44 8.92 -3.14 -3.41
CA TYR A 44 9.42 -2.76 -4.73
C TYR A 44 10.73 -1.96 -4.66
N GLY A 45 10.81 -0.95 -3.80
CA GLY A 45 12.06 -0.22 -3.60
C GLY A 45 13.20 -1.10 -3.08
N GLN A 46 12.89 -2.12 -2.25
CA GLN A 46 13.89 -3.10 -1.81
C GLN A 46 14.38 -3.97 -2.97
N VAL A 47 13.50 -4.35 -3.91
CA VAL A 47 13.89 -5.09 -5.12
C VAL A 47 14.77 -4.24 -6.02
N LEU A 48 14.41 -2.97 -6.26
CA LEU A 48 15.19 -2.07 -7.11
C LEU A 48 16.64 -1.85 -6.63
N ARG A 49 16.83 -1.74 -5.31
CA ARG A 49 18.15 -1.62 -4.68
C ARG A 49 18.90 -2.94 -4.54
N GLY A 50 18.25 -4.06 -4.82
CA GLY A 50 18.87 -5.39 -4.75
C GLY A 50 19.80 -5.66 -5.93
N LYS A 51 20.64 -6.71 -5.77
CA LYS A 51 21.52 -7.21 -6.83
C LYS A 51 20.70 -7.62 -8.07
N GLU A 52 21.25 -7.37 -9.25
CA GLU A 52 20.62 -7.71 -10.55
C GLU A 52 20.23 -9.19 -10.63
N ASP A 53 21.16 -10.07 -10.27
CA ASP A 53 20.97 -11.53 -10.32
C ASP A 53 20.04 -12.07 -9.23
N SER A 54 19.45 -11.21 -8.39
CA SER A 54 18.55 -11.69 -7.33
C SER A 54 17.25 -12.19 -7.94
N VAL A 55 16.77 -13.34 -7.45
CA VAL A 55 15.50 -13.97 -7.90
C VAL A 55 14.33 -12.98 -7.90
N ARG A 56 14.30 -12.05 -6.93
CA ARG A 56 13.24 -11.02 -6.84
C ARG A 56 13.29 -10.03 -8.00
N LYS A 57 14.48 -9.64 -8.45
CA LYS A 57 14.68 -8.66 -9.53
C LYS A 57 14.48 -9.31 -10.90
N ILE A 58 14.99 -10.54 -11.06
CA ILE A 58 14.68 -11.40 -12.22
C ILE A 58 13.15 -11.59 -12.34
N GLY A 59 12.48 -12.01 -11.26
CA GLY A 59 11.03 -12.24 -11.27
C GLY A 59 10.20 -10.98 -11.47
N LEU A 60 10.71 -9.80 -11.08
CA LEU A 60 10.05 -8.52 -11.34
C LEU A 60 10.08 -8.16 -12.85
N ASN A 61 11.20 -8.45 -13.52
CA ASN A 61 11.42 -8.16 -14.94
C ASN A 61 10.90 -9.28 -15.86
N PHE A 62 10.50 -10.43 -15.30
CA PHE A 62 10.03 -11.57 -16.08
C PHE A 62 8.70 -11.28 -16.78
N GLU A 63 8.68 -11.43 -18.10
CA GLU A 63 7.48 -11.32 -18.92
C GLU A 63 6.95 -12.71 -19.29
N VAL A 64 5.68 -12.96 -18.93
CA VAL A 64 5.00 -14.19 -19.33
C VAL A 64 4.57 -14.05 -20.79
N ILE A 65 5.14 -14.88 -21.66
CA ILE A 65 4.77 -14.97 -23.07
C ILE A 65 3.35 -15.52 -23.19
N GLY A 66 2.47 -14.79 -23.88
CA GLY A 66 1.10 -15.23 -24.14
C GLY A 66 0.12 -14.07 -24.36
N LYS A 67 -1.05 -14.39 -24.91
CA LYS A 67 -2.15 -13.43 -25.06
C LYS A 67 -3.07 -13.46 -23.84
N ARG A 68 -3.58 -12.30 -23.43
CA ARG A 68 -4.61 -12.23 -22.38
C ARG A 68 -5.92 -12.80 -22.90
N SER A 69 -6.66 -13.47 -22.02
CA SER A 69 -8.05 -13.83 -22.31
C SER A 69 -8.88 -12.58 -22.56
N ARG A 70 -9.86 -12.70 -23.46
CA ARG A 70 -10.88 -11.67 -23.69
C ARG A 70 -11.79 -11.56 -22.46
N GLY A 71 -12.32 -10.37 -22.20
CA GLY A 71 -13.17 -10.09 -21.04
C GLY A 71 -12.46 -9.19 -20.02
N ARG A 72 -12.70 -9.41 -18.71
CA ARG A 72 -12.02 -8.71 -17.61
C ARG A 72 -10.77 -9.49 -17.19
N PRO A 73 -9.56 -9.13 -17.63
CA PRO A 73 -8.36 -9.85 -17.26
C PRO A 73 -8.04 -9.60 -15.79
N LYS A 74 -7.33 -10.55 -15.16
CA LYS A 74 -6.81 -10.33 -13.81
C LYS A 74 -5.81 -9.18 -13.82
N GLN A 75 -5.88 -8.32 -12.81
CA GLN A 75 -4.98 -7.18 -12.66
C GLN A 75 -3.55 -7.69 -12.44
N ARG A 76 -2.59 -7.19 -13.22
CA ARG A 76 -1.18 -7.53 -12.99
C ARG A 76 -0.67 -6.85 -11.73
N TRP A 77 0.39 -7.44 -11.20
CA TRP A 77 1.23 -6.79 -10.22
C TRP A 77 1.81 -5.46 -10.73
N ALA A 78 2.39 -5.45 -11.94
CA ALA A 78 2.97 -4.25 -12.54
C ALA A 78 1.96 -3.10 -12.70
N ASP A 79 0.75 -3.39 -13.20
CA ASP A 79 -0.34 -2.42 -13.37
C ASP A 79 -0.73 -1.80 -12.01
N THR A 80 -0.75 -2.62 -10.95
CA THR A 80 -1.01 -2.18 -9.57
C THR A 80 0.11 -1.29 -9.05
N LEU A 81 1.38 -1.67 -9.26
CA LEU A 81 2.54 -0.87 -8.85
C LEU A 81 2.55 0.49 -9.54
N HIS A 82 2.27 0.55 -10.85
CA HIS A 82 2.19 1.81 -11.59
C HIS A 82 1.12 2.74 -11.01
N THR A 83 -0.06 2.18 -10.70
CA THR A 83 -1.14 2.93 -10.06
C THR A 83 -0.72 3.44 -8.67
N ASP A 84 -0.07 2.60 -7.88
CA ASP A 84 0.42 2.97 -6.54
C ASP A 84 1.48 4.07 -6.59
N MET A 85 2.43 3.99 -7.53
CA MET A 85 3.44 5.02 -7.75
C MET A 85 2.81 6.36 -8.15
N LYS A 86 1.81 6.33 -9.03
CA LYS A 86 1.03 7.52 -9.42
C LYS A 86 0.30 8.15 -8.23
N ILE A 87 -0.35 7.34 -7.40
CA ILE A 87 -1.06 7.85 -6.21
C ILE A 87 -0.09 8.39 -5.16
N ALA A 88 1.07 7.76 -4.99
CA ALA A 88 2.09 8.21 -4.05
C ALA A 88 2.93 9.38 -4.58
N GLY A 89 2.86 9.69 -5.88
CA GLY A 89 3.68 10.74 -6.51
C GLY A 89 5.18 10.40 -6.52
N VAL A 90 5.52 9.11 -6.58
CA VAL A 90 6.92 8.63 -6.59
C VAL A 90 7.29 8.08 -7.95
N HIS A 91 8.55 8.27 -8.32
CA HIS A 91 9.13 7.70 -9.54
C HIS A 91 10.24 6.69 -9.18
N THR A 92 10.51 5.75 -10.08
CA THR A 92 11.36 4.57 -9.83
C THR A 92 12.82 4.93 -9.51
N ASP A 93 13.35 5.98 -10.13
CA ASP A 93 14.68 6.57 -9.86
C ASP A 93 14.87 7.00 -8.39
N GLN A 94 13.80 7.48 -7.75
CA GLN A 94 13.82 7.88 -6.33
C GLN A 94 14.02 6.69 -5.40
N ALA A 95 13.92 5.45 -5.87
CA ALA A 95 14.11 4.27 -5.05
C ALA A 95 15.55 4.07 -4.58
N LEU A 96 16.54 4.66 -5.26
CA LEU A 96 17.96 4.58 -4.86
C LEU A 96 18.21 5.37 -3.57
N ASP A 97 17.59 6.54 -3.43
CA ASP A 97 17.58 7.31 -2.19
C ASP A 97 16.61 6.67 -1.19
N ARG A 98 17.17 5.93 -0.23
CA ARG A 98 16.39 5.19 0.77
C ARG A 98 15.55 6.10 1.66
N GLU A 99 16.06 7.28 2.00
CA GLU A 99 15.36 8.21 2.90
C GLU A 99 14.21 8.89 2.18
N ARG A 100 14.46 9.39 0.96
CA ARG A 100 13.43 9.97 0.10
C ARG A 100 12.35 8.95 -0.23
N TRP A 101 12.73 7.72 -0.58
CA TRP A 101 11.77 6.65 -0.84
C TRP A 101 10.91 6.36 0.38
N ARG A 102 11.52 6.22 1.55
CA ARG A 102 10.78 5.96 2.81
C ARG A 102 9.84 7.10 3.15
N ARG A 103 10.29 8.36 3.04
CA ARG A 103 9.48 9.54 3.32
C ARG A 103 8.26 9.64 2.42
N ASN A 104 8.43 9.40 1.12
CA ASN A 104 7.36 9.60 0.14
C ASN A 104 6.37 8.42 0.07
N THR A 105 6.80 7.20 0.42
CA THR A 105 5.94 6.00 0.38
C THR A 105 5.22 5.70 1.70
N ARG A 106 5.66 6.30 2.80
CA ARG A 106 5.08 6.08 4.14
C ARG A 106 3.74 6.79 4.28
N ARG A 107 2.68 6.02 4.54
CA ARG A 107 1.31 6.49 4.74
C ARG A 107 0.61 5.81 5.91
N ALA A 108 1.00 4.57 6.23
CA ALA A 108 0.47 3.80 7.34
C ALA A 108 0.80 4.43 8.69
N ASP A 109 0.02 4.04 9.70
CA ASP A 109 0.10 4.53 11.08
C ASP A 109 1.55 4.49 11.60
N PRO A 110 2.19 5.65 11.85
CA PRO A 110 3.48 5.66 12.51
C PRO A 110 3.30 5.16 13.95
N ALA A 111 4.14 4.22 14.37
CA ALA A 111 4.10 3.64 15.71
C ALA A 111 4.14 4.68 16.85
N THR A 112 4.66 5.88 16.59
CA THR A 112 4.85 6.97 17.54
C THR A 112 3.60 7.79 17.88
N LYS A 113 2.43 7.55 17.26
CA LYS A 113 1.17 8.24 17.62
C LYS A 113 0.27 7.45 18.58
N ARG A 114 0.76 6.35 19.17
CA ARG A 114 -0.01 5.53 20.11
C ARG A 114 -0.06 6.09 21.53
N ASP A 115 0.79 7.07 21.86
CA ASP A 115 0.86 7.66 23.19
C ASP A 115 0.07 8.97 23.21
N LYS A 116 -1.19 8.86 23.63
CA LYS A 116 -2.04 9.90 24.25
C LYS A 116 -3.42 9.26 24.51
N CYS A 117 -3.43 8.33 25.46
CA CYS A 117 -4.61 8.06 26.27
C CYS A 117 -4.46 8.83 27.57
#